data_AF-A0AAQ3Y5J5-F1
#
_entry.id   AF-A0AAQ3Y5J5-F1
#
_cell.length_a   1.000
_cell.length_b   1.000
_cell.length_c   1.000
_cell.angle_alpha   90.00
_cell.angle_beta   90.00
_cell.angle_gamma   90.00
#
_symmetry.space_group_name_H-M   'P 1'
#
loop_
_entity.id
_entity.type
_entity.pdbx_description
1 polymer ?
#
loop_
_entity_poly.entity_id
_entity_poly.type
_entity_poly.pdbx_seq_one_letter_code
_entity_poly.pdbx_strand_id
1 'polypeptide(L)'
;MKKKVYLFSFILVMLIGFVTFTIYNKINTQSQHNEETKRQNQALDKESIEQFKKKISAKNTESFSIDLKNADAETIYNTFNGPNADSIIDLLEMDRDDSDRILVLPDGTILSGQVIIDENGTEVDSNTDKNSITVKELKDLILLNKQKIDELAAQNSPIE
;
A
#
# COMPACT_ATOMS: atom_id res chain seq x y z
N MET A 1 49.75 -9.58 -39.73
CA MET A 1 48.38 -9.02 -39.58
C MET A 1 47.36 -9.97 -38.91
N LYS A 2 47.55 -11.30 -38.89
CA LYS A 2 46.55 -12.25 -38.34
C LYS A 2 46.34 -12.20 -36.82
N LYS A 3 47.34 -11.79 -36.02
CA LYS A 3 47.24 -11.74 -34.55
C LYS A 3 46.30 -10.65 -34.01
N LYS A 4 46.09 -9.55 -34.75
CA LYS A 4 45.22 -8.45 -34.32
C LYS A 4 43.73 -8.78 -34.48
N VAL A 5 43.38 -9.63 -35.43
CA VAL A 5 41.98 -10.03 -35.71
C VAL A 5 41.42 -10.90 -34.57
N TYR A 6 42.23 -11.81 -34.01
CA TYR A 6 41.83 -12.63 -32.86
C TYR A 6 41.60 -11.80 -31.60
N LEU A 7 42.38 -10.73 -31.39
CA LEU A 7 42.22 -9.85 -30.23
C LEU A 7 40.90 -9.06 -30.30
N PHE A 8 40.54 -8.52 -31.48
CA PHE A 8 39.26 -7.84 -31.68
C PHE A 8 38.06 -8.80 -31.56
N SER A 9 38.18 -10.03 -32.07
CA SER A 9 37.13 -11.03 -31.91
C SER A 9 36.94 -11.46 -30.46
N PHE A 10 38.02 -11.58 -29.68
CA PHE A 10 37.95 -11.93 -28.25
C PHE A 10 37.29 -10.82 -27.41
N ILE A 11 37.60 -9.55 -27.70
CA ILE A 11 36.97 -8.40 -27.03
C ILE A 11 35.47 -8.34 -27.33
N LEU A 12 35.06 -8.64 -28.57
CA LEU A 12 33.66 -8.64 -28.96
C LEU A 12 32.84 -9.71 -28.24
N VAL A 13 33.40 -10.92 -28.05
CA VAL A 13 32.73 -12.00 -27.30
C VAL A 13 32.61 -11.67 -25.81
N MET A 14 33.64 -11.04 -25.22
CA MET A 14 33.60 -10.57 -23.82
C MET A 14 32.51 -9.51 -23.59
N LEU A 15 32.33 -8.57 -24.53
CA LEU A 15 31.29 -7.53 -24.42
C LEU A 15 29.88 -8.11 -24.49
N ILE A 16 29.63 -9.07 -25.38
CA ILE A 16 28.31 -9.72 -25.51
C ILE A 16 27.99 -10.53 -24.25
N GLY A 17 28.98 -11.24 -23.69
CA GLY A 17 28.81 -11.98 -22.43
C GLY A 17 28.52 -11.07 -21.23
N PHE A 18 29.09 -9.86 -21.20
CA PHE A 18 28.79 -8.89 -20.16
C PHE A 18 27.33 -8.42 -20.25
N VAL A 19 26.85 -8.05 -21.44
CA VAL A 19 25.47 -7.56 -21.63
C VAL A 19 24.44 -8.63 -21.26
N THR A 20 24.65 -9.89 -21.65
CA THR A 20 23.73 -10.98 -21.29
C THR A 20 23.78 -11.30 -19.81
N PHE A 21 24.96 -11.25 -19.16
CA PHE A 21 25.09 -11.41 -17.72
C PHE A 21 24.37 -10.30 -16.94
N THR A 22 24.49 -9.02 -17.33
CA THR A 22 23.79 -7.93 -16.63
C THR A 22 22.27 -8.02 -16.78
N ILE A 23 21.77 -8.40 -17.97
CA ILE A 23 20.34 -8.59 -18.21
C ILE A 23 19.81 -9.79 -17.41
N TYR A 24 20.52 -10.92 -17.43
CA TYR A 24 20.14 -12.11 -16.67
C TYR A 24 20.15 -11.84 -15.16
N ASN A 25 21.17 -11.17 -14.64
CA ASN A 25 21.24 -10.82 -13.23
C ASN A 25 20.13 -9.83 -12.82
N LYS A 26 19.80 -8.84 -13.68
CA LYS A 26 18.69 -7.90 -13.44
C LYS A 26 17.32 -8.58 -13.42
N ILE A 27 17.13 -9.59 -14.26
CA ILE A 27 15.89 -10.39 -14.29
C ILE A 27 15.82 -11.32 -13.06
N ASN A 28 16.94 -11.92 -12.64
CA ASN A 28 16.97 -12.77 -11.45
C ASN A 28 16.80 -11.98 -10.14
N THR A 29 17.37 -10.78 -10.00
CA THR A 29 17.11 -9.93 -8.82
C THR A 29 15.68 -9.41 -8.79
N GLN A 30 15.07 -9.13 -9.94
CA GLN A 30 13.65 -8.76 -10.00
C GLN A 30 12.73 -9.95 -9.73
N SER A 31 13.14 -11.18 -10.08
CA SER A 31 12.39 -12.40 -9.79
C SER A 31 12.49 -12.82 -8.33
N GLN A 32 13.65 -12.64 -7.67
CA GLN A 32 13.79 -12.94 -6.24
C GLN A 32 13.08 -11.92 -5.35
N HIS A 33 13.07 -10.63 -5.72
CA HIS A 33 12.30 -9.63 -4.97
C HIS A 33 10.78 -9.88 -5.06
N ASN A 34 10.29 -10.51 -6.13
CA ASN A 34 8.86 -10.81 -6.28
C ASN A 34 8.38 -12.04 -5.50
N GLU A 35 9.28 -12.96 -5.13
CA GLU A 35 8.92 -14.14 -4.34
C GLU A 35 9.09 -13.93 -2.82
N GLU A 36 10.06 -13.12 -2.38
CA GLU A 36 10.27 -12.87 -0.94
C GLU A 36 9.25 -11.91 -0.31
N THR A 37 8.61 -11.02 -1.06
CA THR A 37 7.57 -10.12 -0.51
C THR A 37 6.19 -10.80 -0.36
N LYS A 38 6.01 -12.03 -0.86
CA LYS A 38 4.67 -12.61 -1.04
C LYS A 38 4.03 -13.25 0.20
N ARG A 39 4.65 -13.17 1.39
CA ARG A 39 4.05 -13.68 2.64
C ARG A 39 4.47 -12.88 3.88
N GLN A 40 4.45 -11.56 3.82
CA GLN A 40 4.22 -10.80 5.06
C GLN A 40 2.73 -10.94 5.40
N ASN A 41 2.38 -12.06 6.04
CA ASN A 41 1.14 -12.13 6.80
C ASN A 41 1.27 -11.04 7.87
N GLN A 42 0.64 -9.89 7.65
CA GLN A 42 0.29 -8.98 8.74
C GLN A 42 -0.70 -9.74 9.61
N ALA A 43 -0.17 -10.51 10.57
CA ALA A 43 -0.97 -11.00 11.67
C ALA A 43 -1.39 -9.76 12.45
N LEU A 44 -2.65 -9.35 12.29
CA LEU A 44 -3.27 -8.37 13.16
C LEU A 44 -3.11 -8.87 14.60
N ASP A 45 -2.50 -8.05 15.45
CA ASP A 45 -2.34 -8.38 16.85
C ASP A 45 -3.73 -8.57 17.49
N LYS A 46 -3.83 -9.53 18.43
CA LYS A 46 -5.09 -9.87 19.09
C LYS A 46 -5.70 -8.65 19.78
N GLU A 47 -4.87 -7.74 20.27
CA GLU A 47 -5.30 -6.49 20.89
C GLU A 47 -6.01 -5.56 19.88
N SER A 48 -5.51 -5.47 18.65
CA SER A 48 -6.15 -4.70 17.57
C SER A 48 -7.51 -5.30 17.16
N ILE A 49 -7.62 -6.64 17.14
CA ILE A 49 -8.88 -7.35 16.84
C ILE A 49 -9.92 -7.17 17.96
N GLU A 50 -9.50 -7.18 19.23
CA GLU A 50 -10.41 -6.92 20.34
C GLU A 50 -10.89 -5.46 20.39
N GLN A 51 -10.02 -4.50 20.08
CA GLN A 51 -10.41 -3.09 19.93
C GLN A 51 -11.43 -2.92 18.78
N PHE A 52 -11.23 -3.62 17.66
CA PHE A 52 -12.16 -3.66 16.53
C PHE A 52 -13.54 -4.23 16.95
N LYS A 53 -13.58 -5.39 17.62
CA LYS A 53 -14.84 -5.98 18.14
C LYS A 53 -15.57 -5.01 19.08
N LYS A 54 -14.84 -4.30 19.95
CA LYS A 54 -15.43 -3.36 20.91
C LYS A 54 -15.98 -2.10 20.25
N LYS A 55 -15.37 -1.61 19.16
CA LYS A 55 -15.85 -0.44 18.39
C LYS A 55 -17.03 -0.81 17.47
N ILE A 56 -17.06 -2.03 16.94
CA ILE A 56 -18.10 -2.50 16.00
C ILE A 56 -19.37 -3.00 16.69
N SER A 57 -19.27 -3.54 17.90
CA SER A 57 -20.46 -3.96 18.67
C SER A 57 -21.43 -2.80 18.98
N ALA A 58 -21.05 -1.54 18.76
CA ALA A 58 -21.89 -0.37 18.99
C ALA A 58 -22.57 0.19 17.72
N LYS A 59 -22.23 -0.28 16.50
CA LYS A 59 -22.74 0.30 15.26
C LYS A 59 -23.03 -0.80 14.23
N ASN A 60 -24.33 -1.07 14.02
CA ASN A 60 -24.94 -1.93 13.00
C ASN A 60 -24.01 -2.36 11.86
N THR A 61 -23.75 -3.66 11.69
CA THR A 61 -23.42 -4.37 10.42
C THR A 61 -22.83 -3.50 9.29
N GLU A 62 -21.76 -2.76 9.57
CA GLU A 62 -21.05 -1.96 8.57
C GLU A 62 -20.09 -2.90 7.79
N SER A 63 -19.97 -2.66 6.49
CA SER A 63 -19.03 -3.33 5.59
C SER A 63 -17.63 -3.39 6.23
N PHE A 64 -16.95 -4.54 6.14
CA PHE A 64 -15.61 -4.73 6.71
C PHE A 64 -14.61 -3.65 6.27
N SER A 65 -14.74 -3.19 5.03
CA SER A 65 -13.94 -2.12 4.44
C SER A 65 -14.83 -0.92 4.08
N ILE A 66 -14.24 0.28 4.15
CA ILE A 66 -14.88 1.52 3.70
C ILE A 66 -14.64 1.74 2.21
N ASP A 67 -15.67 2.15 1.47
CA ASP A 67 -15.51 2.57 0.07
C ASP A 67 -15.00 4.02 0.02
N LEU A 68 -13.68 4.17 -0.07
CA LEU A 68 -13.06 5.48 -0.19
C LEU A 68 -13.05 6.03 -1.61
N LYS A 69 -13.38 5.25 -2.65
CA LYS A 69 -13.25 5.72 -4.05
C LYS A 69 -14.09 6.96 -4.35
N ASN A 70 -15.20 7.11 -3.64
CA ASN A 70 -16.12 8.23 -3.77
C ASN A 70 -16.40 8.92 -2.42
N ALA A 71 -15.52 8.72 -1.43
CA ALA A 71 -15.71 9.32 -0.12
C ALA A 71 -15.55 10.85 -0.17
N ASP A 72 -16.35 11.55 0.62
CA ASP A 72 -16.21 12.98 0.83
C ASP A 72 -15.09 13.29 1.83
N ALA A 73 -14.72 14.58 1.90
CA ALA A 73 -13.67 15.07 2.79
C ALA A 73 -13.90 14.70 4.26
N GLU A 74 -15.15 14.73 4.74
CA GLU A 74 -15.50 14.45 6.13
C GLU A 74 -15.34 12.96 6.45
N THR A 75 -15.77 12.10 5.53
CA THR A 75 -15.59 10.65 5.64
C THR A 75 -14.10 10.30 5.69
N ILE A 76 -13.29 10.87 4.80
CA ILE A 76 -11.83 10.67 4.78
C ILE A 76 -11.22 11.14 6.11
N TYR A 77 -11.53 12.37 6.53
CA TYR A 77 -11.04 12.96 7.78
C TYR A 77 -11.35 12.07 9.00
N ASN A 78 -12.60 11.63 9.13
CA ASN A 78 -13.03 10.80 10.25
C ASN A 78 -12.41 9.39 10.22
N THR A 79 -12.22 8.82 9.02
CA THR A 79 -11.61 7.49 8.85
C THR A 79 -10.19 7.47 9.40
N PHE A 80 -9.40 8.52 9.16
CA PHE A 80 -8.01 8.60 9.61
C PHE A 80 -7.85 9.19 11.01
N ASN A 81 -8.92 9.34 11.78
CA ASN A 81 -8.95 9.90 13.13
C ASN A 81 -8.51 11.37 13.22
N GLY A 82 -8.87 12.17 12.22
CA GLY A 82 -8.79 13.63 12.25
C GLY A 82 -7.46 14.35 12.00
N PRO A 83 -6.39 13.74 11.44
CA PRO A 83 -5.22 14.51 11.01
C PRO A 83 -5.53 15.33 9.75
N ASN A 84 -4.62 16.27 9.45
CA ASN A 84 -4.67 17.04 8.20
C ASN A 84 -4.31 16.16 6.98
N ALA A 85 -4.56 16.66 5.77
CA ALA A 85 -4.39 15.90 4.54
C ALA A 85 -2.94 15.42 4.33
N ASP A 86 -1.94 16.24 4.64
CA ASP A 86 -0.54 15.89 4.44
C ASP A 86 -0.10 14.76 5.35
N SER A 87 -0.53 14.79 6.62
CA SER A 87 -0.28 13.71 7.58
C SER A 87 -0.93 12.37 7.17
N ILE A 88 -2.10 12.43 6.51
CA ILE A 88 -2.73 11.21 5.95
C ILE A 88 -1.87 10.67 4.79
N ILE A 89 -1.39 11.55 3.91
CA ILE A 89 -0.53 11.14 2.78
C ILE A 89 0.78 10.54 3.29
N ASP A 90 1.42 11.18 4.27
CA ASP A 90 2.65 10.67 4.88
C ASP A 90 2.46 9.26 5.48
N LEU A 91 1.30 9.02 6.13
CA LEU A 91 0.94 7.68 6.65
C LEU A 91 0.84 6.63 5.54
N LEU A 92 0.32 7.01 4.36
CA LEU A 92 0.19 6.11 3.22
C LEU A 92 1.56 5.78 2.61
N GLU A 93 2.46 6.76 2.53
CA GLU A 93 3.78 6.63 1.91
C GLU A 93 4.82 5.91 2.79
N MET A 94 4.53 5.72 4.08
CA MET A 94 5.51 5.20 5.03
C MET A 94 6.04 3.80 4.68
N ASP A 95 5.17 2.92 4.17
CA ASP A 95 5.50 1.51 3.90
C ASP A 95 4.91 0.99 2.58
N ARG A 96 4.43 1.87 1.69
CA ARG A 96 3.66 1.46 0.51
C ARG A 96 3.98 2.30 -0.72
N ASP A 97 4.00 1.63 -1.87
CA ASP A 97 4.16 2.26 -3.17
C ASP A 97 2.81 2.71 -3.72
N ASP A 98 2.83 3.72 -4.59
CA ASP A 98 1.66 4.27 -5.27
C ASP A 98 0.80 3.21 -6.00
N SER A 99 1.43 2.12 -6.48
CA SER A 99 0.75 1.01 -7.17
C SER A 99 0.06 0.01 -6.24
N ASP A 100 0.35 0.05 -4.94
CA ASP A 100 -0.15 -0.94 -4.00
C ASP A 100 -1.66 -0.81 -3.83
N ARG A 101 -2.36 -1.95 -3.89
CA ARG A 101 -3.80 -2.01 -3.60
C ARG A 101 -4.00 -2.23 -2.11
N ILE A 102 -4.78 -1.35 -1.51
CA ILE A 102 -5.07 -1.35 -0.08
C ILE A 102 -6.56 -1.45 0.20
N LEU A 103 -6.86 -1.89 1.40
CA LEU A 103 -8.18 -1.79 2.02
C LEU A 103 -8.06 -0.94 3.27
N VAL A 104 -8.95 0.03 3.40
CA VAL A 104 -9.05 0.85 4.61
C VAL A 104 -10.26 0.38 5.40
N LEU A 105 -10.04 0.11 6.68
CA LEU A 105 -11.09 -0.28 7.61
C LEU A 105 -11.76 0.99 8.16
N PRO A 106 -12.99 0.88 8.69
CA PRO A 106 -13.69 2.01 9.30
C PRO A 106 -12.96 2.71 10.46
N ASP A 107 -11.92 2.09 11.03
CA ASP A 107 -11.09 2.65 12.09
C ASP A 107 -9.79 3.32 11.60
N GLY A 108 -9.56 3.32 10.28
CA GLY A 108 -8.36 3.87 9.65
C GLY A 108 -7.23 2.85 9.46
N THR A 109 -7.41 1.60 9.87
CA THR A 109 -6.41 0.54 9.64
C THR A 109 -6.30 0.27 8.14
N ILE A 110 -5.06 0.23 7.63
CA ILE A 110 -4.77 -0.01 6.22
C ILE A 110 -4.19 -1.42 6.05
N LEU A 111 -4.91 -2.28 5.33
CA LEU A 111 -4.48 -3.64 5.00
C LEU A 111 -4.03 -3.72 3.54
N SER A 112 -3.04 -4.58 3.28
CA SER A 112 -2.59 -4.93 1.93
C SER A 112 -2.46 -6.44 1.79
N GLY A 113 -2.70 -6.95 0.57
CA GLY A 113 -2.67 -8.37 0.27
C GLY A 113 -3.83 -9.14 0.92
N GLN A 114 -3.57 -10.42 1.23
CA GLN A 114 -4.53 -11.32 1.84
C GLN A 114 -4.34 -11.36 3.36
N VAL A 115 -5.40 -11.10 4.12
CA VAL A 115 -5.39 -11.05 5.58
C VAL A 115 -6.57 -11.86 6.15
N ILE A 116 -6.32 -12.62 7.22
CA ILE A 116 -7.36 -13.27 8.01
C ILE A 116 -7.76 -12.31 9.13
N ILE A 117 -9.04 -11.96 9.19
CA ILE A 117 -9.53 -10.81 9.98
C ILE A 117 -10.29 -11.22 11.24
N ASP A 118 -10.61 -12.50 11.40
CA ASP A 118 -11.31 -13.01 12.58
C ASP A 118 -10.89 -14.45 12.94
N GLU A 119 -11.33 -14.87 14.13
CA GLU A 119 -11.10 -16.22 14.67
C GLU A 119 -11.86 -17.31 13.88
N ASN A 120 -12.82 -16.92 13.05
CA ASN A 120 -13.58 -17.82 12.19
C ASN A 120 -12.85 -18.10 10.86
N GLY A 121 -11.72 -17.43 10.61
CA GLY A 121 -10.93 -17.59 9.40
C GLY A 121 -11.46 -16.78 8.21
N THR A 122 -12.21 -15.71 8.44
CA THR A 122 -12.66 -14.84 7.34
C THR A 122 -11.43 -14.22 6.67
N GLU A 123 -11.27 -14.50 5.38
CA GLU A 123 -10.17 -13.99 4.55
C GLU A 123 -10.65 -12.80 3.73
N VAL A 124 -9.81 -11.77 3.67
CA VAL A 124 -10.03 -10.58 2.82
C VAL A 124 -8.77 -10.34 2.01
N ASP A 125 -8.92 -10.03 0.73
CA ASP A 125 -7.81 -9.75 -0.17
C ASP A 125 -7.99 -8.39 -0.85
N SER A 126 -7.05 -7.47 -0.63
CA SER A 126 -7.08 -6.13 -1.23
C SER A 126 -6.98 -6.15 -2.76
N ASN A 127 -6.59 -7.26 -3.37
CA ASN A 127 -6.54 -7.38 -4.84
C ASN A 127 -7.91 -7.70 -5.45
N THR A 128 -8.84 -8.29 -4.69
CA THR A 128 -10.14 -8.76 -5.20
C THR A 128 -11.32 -8.04 -4.57
N ASP A 129 -11.14 -7.41 -3.41
CA ASP A 129 -12.19 -6.68 -2.72
C ASP A 129 -12.65 -5.45 -3.53
N LYS A 130 -13.97 -5.26 -3.63
CA LYS A 130 -14.60 -4.19 -4.41
C LYS A 130 -14.26 -2.78 -3.91
N ASN A 131 -14.02 -2.62 -2.61
CA ASN A 131 -13.73 -1.34 -1.97
C ASN A 131 -12.23 -1.03 -1.96
N SER A 132 -11.39 -1.96 -2.44
CA SER A 132 -9.95 -1.73 -2.54
C SER A 132 -9.61 -0.59 -3.49
N ILE A 133 -8.65 0.23 -3.09
CA ILE A 133 -8.17 1.41 -3.80
C ILE A 133 -6.64 1.35 -3.87
N THR A 134 -6.03 1.91 -4.91
CA THR A 134 -4.58 2.06 -4.92
C THR A 134 -4.13 3.21 -4.01
N VAL A 135 -2.92 3.14 -3.47
CA VAL A 135 -2.33 4.23 -2.68
C VAL A 135 -2.35 5.54 -3.47
N LYS A 136 -2.02 5.49 -4.76
CA LYS A 136 -2.08 6.66 -5.64
C LYS A 136 -3.49 7.25 -5.74
N GLU A 137 -4.50 6.44 -6.03
CA GLU A 137 -5.88 6.91 -6.14
C GLU A 137 -6.37 7.56 -4.84
N LEU A 138 -6.01 6.98 -3.69
CA LEU A 138 -6.37 7.55 -2.39
C LEU A 138 -5.65 8.88 -2.14
N LYS A 139 -4.35 8.98 -2.44
CA LYS A 139 -3.59 10.24 -2.36
C LYS A 139 -4.19 11.31 -3.26
N ASP A 140 -4.51 10.98 -4.51
CA ASP A 140 -5.14 11.89 -5.46
C ASP A 140 -6.49 12.41 -4.92
N LEU A 141 -7.28 11.54 -4.27
CA LEU A 141 -8.55 11.91 -3.65
C LEU A 141 -8.37 12.80 -2.40
N ILE A 142 -7.38 12.50 -1.56
CA ILE A 142 -7.04 13.34 -0.40
C ILE A 142 -6.59 14.71 -0.87
N LEU A 143 -5.75 14.79 -1.89
CA LEU A 143 -5.30 16.05 -2.49
C LEU A 143 -6.46 16.84 -3.08
N LEU A 144 -7.40 16.17 -3.76
CA LEU A 144 -8.62 16.80 -4.28
C LEU A 144 -9.46 17.45 -3.17
N ASN A 145 -9.51 16.82 -2.00
CA ASN A 145 -10.28 17.27 -0.84
C ASN A 145 -9.44 18.05 0.20
N LYS A 146 -8.17 18.33 -0.11
CA LYS A 146 -7.16 18.82 0.86
C LYS A 146 -7.65 20.01 1.67
N GLN A 147 -8.15 21.05 0.99
CA GLN A 147 -8.60 22.27 1.65
C GLN A 147 -9.63 21.97 2.74
N LYS A 148 -10.64 21.14 2.44
CA LYS A 148 -11.72 20.85 3.38
C LYS A 148 -11.27 19.93 4.52
N ILE A 149 -10.39 18.98 4.24
CA ILE A 149 -9.77 18.14 5.28
C ILE A 149 -8.93 19.00 6.23
N ASP A 150 -8.12 19.92 5.69
CA ASP A 150 -7.27 20.80 6.48
C ASP A 150 -8.10 21.80 7.31
N GLU A 151 -9.22 22.30 6.78
CA GLU A 151 -10.18 23.12 7.52
C GLU A 151 -10.81 22.35 8.69
N LEU A 152 -11.23 21.10 8.47
CA LEU A 152 -11.77 20.23 9.52
C LEU A 152 -10.73 19.95 10.61
N ALA A 153 -9.47 19.69 10.22
CA ALA A 153 -8.37 19.48 11.14
C ALA A 153 -8.10 20.73 11.98
N ALA A 154 -8.09 21.92 11.38
CA ALA A 154 -7.87 23.17 12.08
C ALA A 154 -9.00 23.51 13.08
N GLN A 155 -10.26 23.23 12.73
CA GLN A 155 -11.42 23.48 13.60
C GLN A 155 -11.44 22.57 14.84
N ASN A 156 -10.94 21.35 14.70
CA ASN A 156 -10.91 20.35 15.77
C ASN A 156 -9.54 20.25 16.46
N SER A 157 -8.58 21.09 16.06
CA SER A 157 -7.30 21.19 16.76
C SER A 157 -7.54 21.77 18.16
N PRO A 158 -6.95 21.16 19.22
CA PRO A 158 -7.06 21.71 20.56
C PRO A 158 -6.57 23.16 20.54
N ILE A 159 -7.39 24.09 21.04
CA ILE A 159 -6.95 25.44 21.34
C ILE A 159 -5.94 25.31 22.49
N GLU A 160 -4.66 25.53 22.21
CA GLU A 160 -3.60 25.60 23.23
C GLU A 160 -3.84 26.73 24.24
#